data_AF-A0A4R4JTY6-F1
#
_entry.id   AF-A0A4R4JTY6-F1
#
_cell.length_a   1.000
_cell.length_b   1.000
_cell.length_c   1.000
_cell.angle_alpha   90.00
_cell.angle_beta   90.00
_cell.angle_gamma   90.00
#
_symmetry.space_group_name_H-M   'P 1'
#
loop_
_entity.id
_entity.type
_entity.pdbx_description
1 polymer ?
#
loop_
_entity_poly.entity_id
_entity_poly.type
_entity_poly.pdbx_seq_one_letter_code
_entity_poly.pdbx_strand_id
1 'polypeptide(L)' 'MSYRVVFSPESSEQLVALYHYMAVATSPDTATRYTDGIIAFCESLQTFPHRGTQRDDICSGLRITNYKKRTVIAFNSD' A
#
# COMPACT_ATOMS: atom_id res chain seq x y z
N MET A 1 0.41 12.20 17.59
CA MET A 1 -0.61 11.14 17.41
C MET A 1 -0.03 10.12 16.46
N SER A 2 0.13 8.86 16.87
CA SER A 2 0.56 7.76 15.98
C SER A 2 -0.64 6.85 15.73
N TYR A 3 -1.02 6.68 14.47
CA TYR A 3 -2.09 5.75 14.08
C TYR A 3 -1.52 4.36 13.87
N ARG A 4 -2.27 3.30 14.20
CA ARG A 4 -1.82 1.93 13.93
C ARG A 4 -2.17 1.56 12.49
N VAL A 5 -1.16 1.22 11.70
CA VAL A 5 -1.37 0.67 10.36
C VAL A 5 -1.64 -0.82 10.49
N VAL A 6 -2.76 -1.28 9.91
CA VAL A 6 -3.14 -2.70 9.87
C VAL A 6 -3.43 -3.06 8.43
N PHE A 7 -2.81 -4.15 7.95
CA PHE A 7 -3.06 -4.67 6.61
C PHE A 7 -4.26 -5.64 6.66
N SER A 8 -5.20 -5.47 5.72
CA SER A 8 -6.27 -6.44 5.52
C SER A 8 -5.72 -7.73 4.91
N PRO A 9 -6.39 -8.89 5.11
CA PRO A 9 -5.97 -10.14 4.48
C PRO A 9 -5.86 -10.01 2.96
N GLU A 10 -6.82 -9.35 2.32
CA GLU A 10 -6.77 -9.08 0.87
C GLU A 10 -5.54 -8.26 0.47
N SER A 11 -5.15 -7.27 1.26
CA SER A 11 -3.94 -6.47 0.99
C SER A 11 -2.67 -7.32 1.07
N SER A 12 -2.61 -8.25 2.03
CA SER A 12 -1.50 -9.20 2.15
C SER A 12 -1.42 -10.14 0.93
N GLU A 13 -2.56 -10.66 0.46
CA GLU A 13 -2.61 -11.49 -0.75
C GLU A 13 -2.19 -10.72 -2.00
N GLN A 14 -2.62 -9.46 -2.12
CA GLN A 14 -2.20 -8.58 -3.22
C GLN A 14 -0.69 -8.31 -3.22
N LEU A 15 -0.08 -8.11 -2.04
CA LEU A 15 1.38 -7.95 -1.92
C LEU A 15 2.12 -9.23 -2.35
N VAL A 16 1.63 -10.39 -1.95
CA VAL A 16 2.21 -11.69 -2.36
C VAL A 16 2.06 -11.90 -3.86
N ALA A 17 0.89 -11.62 -4.44
CA ALA A 17 0.66 -11.70 -5.87
C ALA A 17 1.59 -10.74 -6.66
N LEU A 18 1.75 -9.51 -6.18
CA LEU A 18 2.67 -8.52 -6.76
C LEU A 18 4.12 -9.00 -6.69
N TYR A 19 4.54 -9.58 -5.57
CA TYR A 19 5.87 -10.17 -5.42
C TYR A 19 6.10 -11.25 -6.47
N HIS A 20 5.20 -12.23 -6.59
CA HIS A 20 5.34 -13.32 -7.56
C HIS A 20 5.37 -12.81 -8.99
N TYR A 21 4.50 -11.84 -9.33
CA TYR A 21 4.52 -11.21 -10.65
C TYR A 21 5.87 -10.55 -10.95
N MET A 22 6.41 -9.75 -10.03
CA MET A 22 7.68 -9.06 -10.22
C MET A 22 8.88 -10.01 -10.19
N ALA A 23 8.82 -11.09 -9.41
CA ALA A 23 9.88 -12.09 -9.35
C ALA A 23 10.06 -12.81 -10.69
N VAL A 24 8.96 -13.05 -11.42
CA VAL A 24 8.98 -13.62 -12.78
C VAL A 24 9.35 -12.58 -13.82
N ALA A 25 8.81 -11.36 -13.73
CA ALA A 25 8.99 -10.33 -14.75
C ALA A 25 10.35 -9.60 -14.68
N THR A 26 11.03 -9.65 -13.54
CA THR A 26 12.31 -8.96 -13.34
C THR A 26 13.29 -9.88 -12.61
N SER A 27 13.40 -9.76 -11.29
CA SER A 27 14.27 -10.55 -10.44
C SER A 27 13.70 -10.59 -9.03
N PRO A 28 13.89 -11.69 -8.28
CA PRO A 28 13.40 -11.81 -6.91
C PRO A 28 13.94 -10.70 -5.98
N ASP A 29 15.19 -10.27 -6.13
CA ASP A 29 15.75 -9.15 -5.33
C ASP A 29 14.99 -7.84 -5.56
N THR A 30 14.68 -7.53 -6.82
CA THR A 30 13.92 -6.32 -7.18
C THR A 30 12.47 -6.41 -6.68
N ALA A 31 11.86 -7.60 -6.75
CA ALA A 31 10.52 -7.84 -6.21
C ALA A 31 10.48 -7.63 -4.69
N THR A 32 11.46 -8.16 -3.95
CA THR A 32 11.59 -7.95 -2.50
C THR A 32 11.76 -6.47 -2.18
N ARG A 33 12.71 -5.78 -2.81
CA ARG A 33 12.94 -4.33 -2.56
C ARG A 33 11.70 -3.49 -2.85
N TYR A 34 10.90 -3.87 -3.85
CA TYR A 34 9.70 -3.13 -4.21
C TYR A 34 8.57 -3.36 -3.20
N THR A 35 8.32 -4.61 -2.81
CA THR A 35 7.29 -4.95 -1.82
C THR A 35 7.63 -4.43 -0.43
N ASP A 36 8.88 -4.54 0.01
CA ASP A 36 9.38 -3.94 1.25
C ASP A 36 9.20 -2.40 1.25
N GLY A 37 9.51 -1.77 0.11
CA GLY A 37 9.28 -0.33 -0.07
C GLY A 37 7.81 0.09 -0.01
N ILE A 38 6.87 -0.79 -0.40
CA ILE A 38 5.42 -0.55 -0.23
C ILE A 38 5.05 -0.65 1.25
N ILE A 39 5.53 -1.68 1.95
CA ILE A 39 5.26 -1.89 3.37
C ILE A 39 5.76 -0.69 4.18
N ALA A 40 7.02 -0.29 4.00
CA ALA A 40 7.60 0.87 4.67
C ALA A 40 6.85 2.18 4.34
N PHE A 41 6.34 2.32 3.11
CA PHE A 41 5.51 3.46 2.74
C PHE A 41 4.16 3.45 3.48
N CYS A 42 3.49 2.30 3.55
CA CYS A 42 2.26 2.14 4.33
C CYS A 42 2.49 2.44 5.81
N GLU A 43 3.59 1.96 6.40
CA GLU A 43 3.96 2.26 7.78
C GLU A 43 4.20 3.75 8.02
N SER A 44 4.69 4.49 7.02
CA SER A 44 4.86 5.94 7.11
C SER A 44 3.52 6.71 7.18
N LEU A 45 2.40 6.09 6.83
CA LEU A 45 1.07 6.70 6.95
C LEU A 45 0.64 6.86 8.42
N GLN A 46 1.27 6.12 9.35
CA GLN A 46 0.99 6.23 10.80
C GLN A 46 1.15 7.65 11.35
N THR A 47 2.07 8.43 10.77
CA THR A 47 2.39 9.81 11.18
C THR A 47 1.63 10.85 10.36
N PHE A 48 1.13 10.50 9.17
CA PHE A 48 0.41 11.40 8.28
C PHE A 48 -0.78 10.70 7.59
N PRO A 49 -1.84 10.35 8.36
CA PRO A 49 -2.97 9.54 7.87
C PRO A 49 -3.87 10.26 6.86
N HIS A 50 -3.69 11.57 6.70
CA HIS A 50 -4.46 12.39 5.75
C HIS A 50 -3.73 12.56 4.40
N ARG A 51 -2.61 11.88 4.16
CA ARG A 51 -1.99 11.86 2.82
C ARG A 51 -2.92 11.16 1.80
N GLY A 52 -2.84 11.60 0.56
CA GLY A 52 -3.60 11.00 -0.54
C GLY A 52 -4.96 11.65 -0.76
N THR A 53 -5.63 11.20 -1.80
CA THR A 53 -6.91 11.74 -2.24
C THR A 53 -8.03 10.98 -1.55
N GLN A 54 -8.92 11.71 -0.87
CA GLN A 54 -10.15 11.14 -0.34
C GLN A 54 -11.09 10.82 -1.49
N ARG A 55 -11.67 9.63 -1.45
CA ARG A 55 -12.53 9.10 -2.51
C ARG A 55 -13.82 8.58 -1.90
N ASP A 56 -14.51 9.52 -1.26
CA ASP A 56 -15.80 9.30 -0.59
C ASP A 56 -16.88 8.86 -1.59
N ASP A 57 -16.68 9.18 -2.87
CA ASP A 57 -17.49 8.72 -4.00
C ASP A 57 -17.53 7.19 -4.18
N ILE A 58 -16.54 6.45 -3.67
CA ILE A 58 -16.52 4.98 -3.70
C ILE A 58 -16.96 4.39 -2.35
N CYS A 59 -16.36 4.87 -1.27
CA CYS A 59 -16.67 4.42 0.08
C CYS A 59 -16.28 5.51 1.08
N SER A 60 -17.10 5.68 2.12
CA SER A 60 -16.83 6.72 3.11
C SER A 60 -15.50 6.47 3.84
N GLY A 61 -14.70 7.52 4.00
CA GLY A 61 -13.37 7.43 4.64
C GLY A 61 -12.26 6.86 3.76
N LEU A 62 -12.59 6.31 2.59
CA LEU A 62 -11.61 5.73 1.67
C LEU A 62 -10.64 6.79 1.17
N ARG A 63 -9.35 6.47 1.25
CA ARG A 63 -8.26 7.28 0.72
C ARG A 63 -7.41 6.45 -0.23
N ILE A 64 -6.94 7.12 -1.28
CA ILE A 64 -6.06 6.52 -2.26
C ILE A 64 -4.77 7.32 -2.35
N THR A 65 -3.66 6.61 -2.32
CA THR A 65 -2.33 7.15 -2.56
C THR A 65 -1.58 6.27 -3.57
N ASN A 66 -0.45 6.75 -4.08
CA ASN A 66 0.32 6.04 -5.09
C ASN A 66 1.75 5.84 -4.62
N TYR A 67 2.25 4.60 -4.69
CA TYR A 67 3.66 4.29 -4.54
C TYR A 67 4.34 4.25 -5.90
N LYS A 68 5.37 5.08 -6.08
CA LYS A 68 6.18 5.20 -7.31
C LYS A 68 5.36 5.33 -8.61
N LYS A 69 4.15 5.93 -8.54
CA LYS A 69 3.19 6.07 -9.66
C LYS A 69 2.77 4.74 -10.35
N ARG A 70 3.06 3.59 -9.73
CA ARG A 70 2.82 2.26 -10.31
C ARG A 70 1.89 1.41 -9.46
N THR A 71 1.92 1.60 -8.15
CA THR A 71 1.05 0.86 -7.22
C THR A 71 0.10 1.83 -6.57
N VAL A 72 -1.20 1.60 -6.75
CA VAL A 72 -2.27 2.31 -6.06
C VAL A 72 -2.48 1.64 -4.71
N ILE A 73 -2.48 2.43 -3.64
CA ILE A 73 -2.71 1.96 -2.27
C ILE A 73 -3.99 2.60 -1.78
N ALA A 74 -4.99 1.76 -1.53
CA ALA A 74 -6.25 2.15 -0.94
C ALA A 74 -6.21 1.85 0.57
N PHE A 75 -6.61 2.80 1.40
CA PHE A 75 -6.67 2.64 2.85
C PHE A 75 -7.81 3.46 3.44
N ASN A 76 -8.27 3.04 4.62
CA ASN A 76 -9.29 3.77 5.38
C ASN A 76 -8.65 4.31 6.67
N SER A 77 -8.99 5.55 7.01
CA SER A 77 -8.56 6.20 8.25
C SER A 77 -9.78 6.39 9.13
N ASP A 78 -10.34 5.30 9.65
CA ASP A 78 -11.37 5.34 10.70
C ASP A 78 -10.72 5.55 12.08
#